data_AF-A0AAV5RK04-F1
#
_entry.id   AF-A0AAV5RK04-F1
#
_cell.length_a   1.000
_cell.length_b   1.000
_cell.length_c   1.000
_cell.angle_alpha   90.00
_cell.angle_beta   90.00
_cell.angle_gamma   90.00
#
_symmetry.space_group_name_H-M   'P 1'
#
loop_
_entity.id
_entity.type
_entity.pdbx_description
1 polymer ?
#
loop_
_entity_poly.entity_id
_entity_poly.type
_entity_poly.pdbx_seq_one_letter_code
_entity_poly.pdbx_strand_id
1 'polypeptide(L)'
;MKLKTIVSVTPDPLPLSFLTKLGSDLNYIHIAGEEEQKKSKKKKSIPINFEIVNHALAILNNSDMQPVFVHCLNGKQATSLIIACYRISHGWSLRSALAEYTRFSDYARPDIAFLENYHDCSRTGNFHL
;
A
#
# COMPACT_ATOMS: atom_id res chain seq x y z
N MET A 1 -18.95 0.58 13.79
CA MET A 1 -17.53 1.03 13.72
C MET A 1 -17.50 2.37 13.01
N LYS A 2 -16.77 3.37 13.51
CA LYS A 2 -16.56 4.67 12.84
C LYS A 2 -15.12 4.71 12.32
N LEU A 3 -14.92 5.06 11.05
CA LEU A 3 -13.58 5.16 10.44
C LEU A 3 -12.79 6.29 11.11
N LYS A 4 -11.53 6.03 11.48
CA LYS A 4 -10.68 7.02 12.17
C LYS A 4 -9.59 7.59 11.27
N THR A 5 -9.01 6.76 10.40
CA THR A 5 -7.85 7.15 9.60
C THR A 5 -8.01 6.70 8.15
N ILE A 6 -7.64 7.56 7.20
CA ILE A 6 -7.49 7.24 5.78
C ILE A 6 -6.03 7.40 5.38
N VAL A 7 -5.46 6.38 4.76
CA VAL A 7 -4.15 6.43 4.11
C VAL A 7 -4.36 6.39 2.59
N SER A 8 -4.08 7.50 1.92
CA SER A 8 -4.15 7.63 0.46
C SER A 8 -2.76 7.52 -0.14
N VAL A 9 -2.54 6.49 -0.96
CA VAL A 9 -1.30 6.30 -1.73
C VAL A 9 -1.58 6.63 -3.19
N THR A 10 -1.48 7.92 -3.51
CA THR A 10 -1.86 8.51 -4.80
C THR A 10 -0.84 9.58 -5.20
N PRO A 11 -0.70 9.91 -6.50
CA PRO A 11 0.19 11.00 -6.91
C PRO A 11 -0.21 12.33 -6.27
N ASP A 12 -1.51 12.65 -6.32
CA ASP A 12 -2.08 13.86 -5.73
C ASP A 12 -2.93 13.55 -4.50
N PRO A 13 -2.99 14.45 -3.50
CA PRO A 13 -3.87 14.30 -2.36
C PRO A 13 -5.35 14.45 -2.75
N LEU A 14 -6.24 13.88 -1.92
CA LEU A 14 -7.67 14.11 -2.05
C LEU A 14 -8.00 15.60 -1.88
N PRO A 15 -8.95 16.15 -2.67
CA PRO A 15 -9.37 17.54 -2.52
C PRO A 15 -9.92 17.82 -1.11
N LEU A 16 -9.57 18.97 -0.55
CA LEU A 16 -10.04 19.37 0.79
C LEU A 16 -11.58 19.34 0.90
N SER A 17 -12.28 19.72 -0.17
CA SER A 17 -13.75 19.68 -0.24
C SER A 17 -14.35 18.28 -0.08
N PHE A 18 -13.60 17.24 -0.43
CA PHE A 18 -13.98 15.85 -0.19
C PHE A 18 -13.71 15.46 1.26
N LEU A 19 -12.54 15.82 1.80
CA LEU A 19 -12.15 15.53 3.17
C LEU A 19 -13.13 16.17 4.19
N THR A 20 -13.55 17.41 3.96
CA THR A 20 -14.56 18.08 4.82
C THR A 20 -15.88 17.32 4.88
N LYS A 21 -16.26 16.58 3.83
CA LYS A 21 -17.50 15.79 3.80
C LYS A 21 -17.39 14.47 4.58
N LEU A 22 -16.18 13.97 4.80
CA LEU A 22 -15.95 12.71 5.53
C LEU A 22 -16.07 12.88 7.05
N GLY A 23 -15.96 14.11 7.55
CA GLY A 23 -16.08 14.46 8.96
C GLY A 23 -14.81 15.08 9.53
N SER A 24 -14.97 15.89 10.58
CA SER A 24 -13.87 16.62 11.25
C SER A 24 -12.90 15.74 12.02
N ASP A 25 -13.35 14.57 12.46
CA ASP A 25 -12.60 13.72 13.40
C ASP A 25 -11.73 12.67 12.66
N LEU A 26 -11.67 12.76 11.34
CA LEU A 26 -10.95 11.82 10.49
C LEU A 26 -9.51 12.27 10.26
N ASN A 27 -8.56 11.40 10.54
CA ASN A 27 -7.16 11.60 10.22
C ASN A 27 -6.92 11.22 8.76
N TYR A 28 -6.57 12.20 7.93
CA TYR A 28 -6.17 11.94 6.54
C TYR A 28 -4.65 11.99 6.42
N ILE A 29 -4.07 10.90 5.93
CA ILE A 29 -2.64 10.78 5.65
C ILE A 29 -2.46 10.52 4.17
N HIS A 30 -1.78 11.42 3.48
CA HIS A 30 -1.39 11.26 2.09
C HIS A 30 0.07 10.81 2.02
N ILE A 31 0.32 9.75 1.25
CA ILE A 31 1.66 9.30 0.88
C ILE A 31 1.75 9.43 -0.63
N ALA A 32 2.65 10.29 -1.11
CA ALA A 32 2.85 10.50 -2.53
C ALA A 32 3.35 9.19 -3.17
N GLY A 33 2.51 8.60 -4.02
CA GLY A 33 2.90 7.49 -4.90
C GLY A 33 3.44 8.02 -6.23
N GLU A 34 4.11 7.16 -7.00
CA GLU A 34 4.48 7.52 -8.36
C GLU A 34 3.24 7.55 -9.27
N GLU A 35 3.23 8.45 -10.26
CA GLU A 35 2.21 8.41 -11.31
C GLU A 35 2.27 7.07 -12.05
N GLU A 36 1.12 6.42 -12.23
CA GLU A 36 0.98 5.36 -13.22
C GLU A 36 1.31 5.99 -14.59
N GLN A 37 2.52 5.74 -15.11
CA GLN A 37 2.95 6.33 -16.37
C GLN A 37 1.95 5.96 -17.48
N LYS A 38 1.14 6.94 -17.90
CA LYS A 38 0.21 6.83 -19.04
C LYS A 38 0.91 6.75 -20.40
N LYS A 39 2.23 6.63 -20.44
CA LYS A 39 3.01 6.68 -21.69
C LYS A 39 3.53 5.30 -22.07
N SER A 40 2.92 4.75 -23.12
CA SER A 40 3.44 3.66 -23.95
C SER A 40 3.31 2.24 -23.38
N LYS A 41 2.12 1.65 -23.52
CA LYS A 41 1.75 0.22 -23.77
C LYS A 41 2.66 -0.99 -23.40
N LYS A 42 3.80 -0.92 -22.70
CA LYS A 42 4.71 -2.09 -22.59
C LYS A 42 5.43 -2.38 -21.26
N LYS A 43 5.37 -1.55 -20.20
CA LYS A 43 5.90 -1.98 -18.88
C LYS A 43 5.01 -1.48 -17.74
N LYS A 44 4.39 -2.41 -17.01
CA LYS A 44 3.87 -2.12 -15.66
C LYS A 44 5.07 -1.80 -14.76
N SER A 45 5.17 -0.57 -14.30
CA SER A 45 6.11 -0.17 -13.25
C SER A 45 5.49 -0.45 -11.88
N ILE A 46 6.34 -0.52 -10.86
CA ILE A 46 5.90 -0.63 -9.46
C ILE A 46 5.61 0.80 -8.99
N PRO A 47 4.41 1.13 -8.50
CA PRO A 47 4.01 2.51 -8.18
C PRO A 47 4.50 3.00 -6.80
N ILE A 48 5.17 2.13 -6.02
CA ILE A 48 5.59 2.39 -4.65
C ILE A 48 6.95 1.72 -4.36
N ASN A 49 7.68 2.24 -3.37
CA ASN A 49 8.94 1.68 -2.89
C ASN A 49 8.80 1.17 -1.43
N PHE A 50 9.88 0.62 -0.85
CA PHE A 50 9.84 0.10 0.53
C PHE A 50 9.61 1.18 1.58
N GLU A 51 10.04 2.42 1.35
CA GLU A 51 9.80 3.54 2.26
C GLU A 51 8.30 3.84 2.39
N ILE A 52 7.60 3.96 1.25
CA ILE A 52 6.15 4.14 1.19
C ILE A 52 5.42 2.99 1.89
N VAL A 53 5.85 1.74 1.62
CA VAL A 53 5.27 0.56 2.28
C VAL A 53 5.49 0.62 3.79
N ASN A 54 6.71 0.85 4.26
CA ASN A 54 7.02 0.87 5.69
C ASN A 54 6.28 2.00 6.42
N HIS A 55 6.13 3.17 5.80
CA HIS A 55 5.32 4.25 6.34
C HIS A 55 3.84 3.84 6.47
N ALA A 56 3.25 3.23 5.42
CA ALA A 56 1.88 2.74 5.48
C ALA A 56 1.71 1.64 6.55
N LEU A 57 2.68 0.73 6.70
CA LEU A 57 2.66 -0.32 7.71
C LEU A 57 2.77 0.23 9.13
N ALA A 58 3.57 1.28 9.37
CA ALA A 58 3.65 1.93 10.67
C ALA A 58 2.28 2.47 11.11
N ILE A 59 1.50 3.03 10.18
CA ILE A 59 0.13 3.51 10.43
C ILE A 59 -0.82 2.33 10.66
N LEU A 60 -0.77 1.30 9.81
CA LEU A 60 -1.62 0.11 9.92
C LEU A 60 -1.39 -0.65 11.23
N ASN A 61 -0.16 -0.66 11.75
CA ASN A 61 0.19 -1.32 13.01
C ASN A 61 -0.10 -0.47 14.25
N ASN A 62 -0.45 0.80 14.09
CA ASN A 62 -0.75 1.68 15.21
C ASN A 62 -2.22 1.49 15.66
N SER A 63 -2.42 0.89 16.84
CA SER A 63 -3.75 0.67 17.41
C SER A 63 -4.55 1.96 17.61
N ASP A 64 -3.88 3.08 17.88
CA ASP A 64 -4.52 4.38 18.08
C ASP A 64 -5.03 4.97 16.77
N MET A 65 -4.58 4.49 15.61
CA MET A 65 -5.06 4.95 14.31
C MET A 65 -6.23 4.12 13.77
N GLN A 66 -6.55 2.99 14.41
CA GLN A 66 -7.63 2.10 13.99
C GLN A 66 -9.03 2.68 14.27
N PRO A 67 -10.05 2.40 13.42
CA PRO A 67 -9.96 1.68 12.15
C PRO A 67 -9.30 2.51 11.03
N VAL A 68 -8.42 1.87 10.25
CA VAL A 68 -7.71 2.48 9.10
C VAL A 68 -8.30 1.99 7.76
N PHE A 69 -8.51 2.92 6.82
CA PHE A 69 -8.81 2.63 5.42
C PHE A 69 -7.63 3.01 4.53
N VAL A 70 -7.11 2.06 3.75
CA VAL A 70 -5.99 2.29 2.82
C VAL A 70 -6.49 2.20 1.38
N HIS A 71 -6.14 3.16 0.54
CA HIS A 71 -6.47 3.13 -0.87
C HIS A 71 -5.38 3.75 -1.75
N CYS A 72 -5.46 3.46 -3.05
CA CYS A 72 -4.76 4.18 -4.11
C CYS A 72 -5.79 4.74 -5.11
N LEU A 73 -5.39 4.93 -6.37
CA LEU A 73 -6.29 5.46 -7.42
C LEU A 73 -7.46 4.53 -7.73
N ASN A 74 -7.23 3.22 -7.80
CA ASN A 74 -8.24 2.22 -8.19
C ASN A 74 -8.35 1.05 -7.20
N GLY A 75 -7.62 1.11 -6.08
CA GLY A 75 -7.59 0.07 -5.06
C GLY A 75 -6.94 -1.25 -5.48
N LYS A 76 -6.22 -1.29 -6.61
CA LYS A 76 -5.59 -2.52 -7.14
C LYS A 76 -4.12 -2.62 -6.76
N GLN A 77 -3.20 -2.15 -7.60
CA GLN A 77 -1.77 -2.49 -7.50
C GLN A 77 -1.11 -1.99 -6.20
N ALA A 78 -1.02 -0.68 -5.99
CA ALA A 78 -0.34 -0.12 -4.81
C ALA A 78 -0.99 -0.57 -3.50
N THR A 79 -2.32 -0.53 -3.40
CA THR A 79 -3.05 -1.02 -2.23
C THR A 79 -2.76 -2.50 -1.98
N SER A 80 -2.84 -3.35 -3.00
CA SER A 80 -2.59 -4.79 -2.84
C SER A 80 -1.14 -5.09 -2.47
N LEU A 81 -0.16 -4.33 -2.99
CA LEU A 81 1.24 -4.46 -2.60
C LEU A 81 1.44 -4.13 -1.11
N ILE A 82 0.86 -3.03 -0.62
CA ILE A 82 0.91 -2.65 0.80
C ILE A 82 0.29 -3.75 1.67
N ILE A 83 -0.89 -4.26 1.28
CA ILE A 83 -1.56 -5.32 2.04
C ILE A 83 -0.76 -6.63 2.00
N ALA A 84 -0.14 -7.00 0.88
CA ALA A 84 0.72 -8.18 0.80
C ALA A 84 1.96 -8.04 1.70
N CYS A 85 2.62 -6.88 1.71
CA CYS A 85 3.69 -6.58 2.66
C CYS A 85 3.22 -6.62 4.11
N TYR A 86 2.01 -6.13 4.40
CA TYR A 86 1.37 -6.26 5.72
C TYR A 86 1.18 -7.72 6.12
N ARG A 87 0.70 -8.59 5.22
CA ARG A 87 0.60 -10.03 5.49
C ARG A 87 1.95 -10.65 5.81
N ILE A 88 2.96 -10.34 5.00
CA ILE A 88 4.33 -10.85 5.18
C ILE A 88 4.89 -10.45 6.54
N SER A 89 4.73 -9.18 6.96
CA SER A 89 5.20 -8.71 8.27
C SER A 89 4.46 -9.35 9.45
N HIS A 90 3.26 -9.88 9.21
CA HIS A 90 2.48 -10.64 10.20
C HIS A 90 2.64 -12.16 10.06
N GLY A 91 3.74 -12.61 9.44
CA GLY A 91 4.13 -14.02 9.41
C GLY A 91 3.45 -14.86 8.35
N TRP A 92 2.71 -14.26 7.40
CA TRP A 92 2.20 -15.03 6.27
C TRP A 92 3.34 -15.50 5.37
N SER A 93 3.20 -16.71 4.82
CA SER A 93 4.11 -17.17 3.78
C SER A 93 3.95 -16.31 2.51
N LEU A 94 5.04 -16.10 1.78
CA LEU A 94 5.02 -15.38 0.50
C LEU A 94 3.93 -15.93 -0.44
N ARG A 95 3.78 -17.27 -0.50
CA ARG A 95 2.73 -17.92 -1.31
C ARG A 95 1.32 -17.46 -0.94
N SER A 96 1.02 -17.33 0.36
CA SER A 96 -0.32 -16.91 0.82
C SER A 96 -0.57 -15.43 0.54
N ALA A 97 0.45 -14.58 0.75
CA ALA A 97 0.37 -13.17 0.42
C ALA A 97 0.19 -12.94 -1.08
N LEU A 98 0.89 -13.69 -1.93
CA LEU A 98 0.73 -13.64 -3.40
C LEU A 98 -0.64 -14.13 -3.87
N ALA A 99 -1.20 -15.15 -3.20
CA ALA A 99 -2.55 -15.62 -3.49
C ALA A 99 -3.62 -14.56 -3.18
N GLU A 100 -3.48 -13.82 -2.08
CA GLU A 100 -4.36 -12.68 -1.78
C GLU A 100 -4.13 -11.54 -2.78
N TYR A 101 -2.88 -11.18 -3.06
CA TYR A 101 -2.51 -10.13 -4.02
C TYR A 101 -3.18 -10.34 -5.38
N THR A 102 -3.03 -11.53 -5.96
CA THR A 102 -3.54 -11.87 -7.30
C THR A 102 -5.07 -11.96 -7.38
N ARG A 103 -5.77 -11.94 -6.23
CA ARG A 103 -7.24 -11.85 -6.19
C ARG A 103 -7.73 -10.42 -6.43
N PHE A 104 -6.93 -9.41 -6.09
CA PHE A 104 -7.32 -7.99 -6.11
C PHE A 104 -6.50 -7.14 -7.10
N SER A 105 -5.38 -7.66 -7.58
CA SER A 105 -4.53 -7.04 -8.59
C SER A 105 -4.13 -8.05 -9.67
N ASP A 106 -3.77 -7.54 -10.84
CA ASP A 106 -3.27 -8.39 -11.91
C ASP A 106 -1.87 -8.93 -11.57
N TYR A 107 -1.60 -10.16 -11.98
CA TYR A 107 -0.25 -10.71 -11.92
C TYR A 107 0.70 -9.92 -12.84
N ALA A 108 1.78 -9.38 -12.28
CA ALA A 108 2.87 -8.77 -13.04
C ALA A 108 4.21 -9.14 -12.39
N ARG A 109 5.17 -9.62 -13.20
CA ARG A 109 6.49 -10.06 -12.68
C ARG A 109 7.21 -9.02 -11.81
N PRO A 110 7.20 -7.70 -12.12
CA PRO A 110 7.80 -6.69 -11.25
C PRO A 110 7.19 -6.67 -9.85
N ASP A 111 5.87 -6.81 -9.72
CA ASP A 111 5.17 -6.83 -8.43
C ASP A 111 5.55 -8.07 -7.61
N ILE A 112 5.68 -9.22 -8.28
CA ILE A 112 6.11 -10.47 -7.63
C ILE A 112 7.54 -10.34 -7.13
N ALA A 113 8.45 -9.81 -7.97
CA ALA A 113 9.85 -9.59 -7.58
C ALA A 113 9.97 -8.59 -6.41
N PHE A 114 9.11 -7.57 -6.36
CA PHE A 114 9.02 -6.65 -5.23
C PHE A 114 8.64 -7.36 -3.93
N LEU A 115 7.61 -8.22 -3.97
CA LEU A 115 7.15 -8.97 -2.80
C LEU A 115 8.12 -10.07 -2.37
N GLU A 116 8.80 -10.72 -3.33
CA GLU A 116 9.92 -11.65 -3.08
C GLU A 116 11.03 -10.93 -2.30
N ASN A 117 11.50 -9.78 -2.80
CA ASN A 117 12.54 -8.98 -2.15
C ASN A 117 12.10 -8.49 -0.76
N TYR A 118 10.86 -7.99 -0.63
CA TYR A 118 10.33 -7.56 0.67
C TYR A 118 10.29 -8.71 1.67
N HIS A 119 9.89 -9.90 1.24
CA HIS A 119 9.87 -11.10 2.07
C HIS A 119 11.27 -11.45 2.59
N ASP A 120 12.28 -11.46 1.73
CA ASP A 120 13.65 -11.78 2.11
C ASP A 120 14.24 -10.74 3.10
N CYS A 121 14.01 -9.45 2.86
CA CYS A 121 14.35 -8.37 3.80
C CYS A 121 13.65 -8.55 5.16
N SER A 122 12.36 -8.86 5.17
CA SER A 122 11.59 -9.01 6.41
C SER A 122 12.08 -10.14 7.32
N ARG A 123 12.70 -11.18 6.74
CA ARG A 123 13.24 -12.34 7.49
C ARG A 123 14.66 -12.11 8.01
N THR A 124 15.43 -11.31 7.28
CA THR A 124 16.84 -11.03 7.61
C THR A 124 17.00 -9.83 8.53
N GLY A 125 15.95 -9.02 8.71
CA GLY A 125 16.00 -7.77 9.49
C GLY A 125 16.76 -6.64 8.78
N ASN A 126 17.19 -6.85 7.53
CA ASN A 126 17.95 -5.89 6.75
C ASN A 126 17.02 -5.10 5.82
N PHE A 127 16.56 -3.94 6.29
CA PHE A 127 15.84 -2.94 5.49
C PHE A 127 16.75 -1.82 4.97
N HIS A 128 18.03 -2.09 4.71
CA HIS A 128 18.94 -1.11 4.11
C HIS A 128 18.70 -1.01 2.60
N LEU A 129 17.94 0.00 2.18
CA LEU A 129 17.98 0.64 0.86
C LEU A 129 18.19 2.14 1.07
#